data_AF-A0A2A5AW48-F1
#
_entry.id   AF-A0A2A5AW48-F1
#
_cell.length_a   1.000
_cell.length_b   1.000
_cell.length_c   1.000
_cell.angle_alpha   90.00
_cell.angle_beta   90.00
_cell.angle_gamma   90.00
#
_symmetry.space_group_name_H-M   'P 1'
#
loop_
_entity.id
_entity.type
_entity.pdbx_description
1 polymer ?
#
loop_
_entity_poly.entity_id
_entity_poly.type
_entity_poly.pdbx_seq_one_letter_code
_entity_poly.pdbx_strand_id
1 'polypeptide(L)'
;MNFKYNIKEKMLRLPMIDYKKVRKELPKLLGKTLRTFDRYCSIKLDEFTDVPAQDLDIIATYLNCTANDLKNYFITKMGIIKHKITQHH
;
A
#
# COMPACT_ATOMS: atom_id res chain seq x y z
N MET A 1 -10.42 -9.81 2.92
CA MET A 1 -10.71 -8.48 2.32
C MET A 1 -9.69 -8.22 1.24
N ASN A 2 -10.13 -7.85 0.04
CA ASN A 2 -9.28 -7.68 -1.13
C ASN A 2 -8.89 -6.21 -1.31
N PHE A 3 -7.77 -5.80 -0.72
CA PHE A 3 -7.24 -4.44 -0.82
C PHE A 3 -6.43 -4.26 -2.10
N LYS A 4 -6.47 -3.07 -2.71
CA LYS A 4 -5.62 -2.72 -3.88
C LYS A 4 -4.15 -2.79 -3.57
N TYR A 5 -3.80 -2.41 -2.34
CA TYR A 5 -2.43 -2.27 -1.91
C TYR A 5 -2.16 -3.09 -0.65
N ASN A 6 -0.98 -3.72 -0.55
CA ASN A 6 -0.52 -4.42 0.65
C ASN A 6 0.26 -3.54 1.64
N ILE A 7 0.10 -2.21 1.56
CA ILE A 7 0.79 -1.26 2.44
C ILE A 7 0.58 -1.63 3.92
N LYS A 8 -0.67 -1.88 4.30
CA LYS A 8 -1.02 -2.29 5.67
C LYS A 8 -0.35 -3.61 6.08
N GLU A 9 -0.32 -4.59 5.18
CA GLU A 9 0.27 -5.90 5.44
C GLU A 9 1.79 -5.79 5.63
N LYS A 10 2.48 -5.00 4.79
CA LYS A 10 3.90 -4.71 4.95
C LYS A 10 4.19 -4.02 6.27
N MET A 11 3.36 -3.04 6.66
CA MET A 11 3.52 -2.37 7.96
C MET A 11 3.33 -3.33 9.13
N LEU A 12 2.36 -4.25 9.07
CA LEU A 12 2.12 -5.23 10.14
C LEU A 12 3.25 -6.23 10.31
N ARG A 13 4.08 -6.44 9.27
CA ARG A 13 5.29 -7.27 9.35
C ARG A 13 6.49 -6.54 9.96
N LEU A 14 6.40 -5.22 10.15
CA LEU A 14 7.44 -4.44 10.82
C LEU A 14 7.37 -4.65 12.34
N PRO A 15 8.51 -4.54 13.04
CA PRO A 15 8.51 -4.44 14.50
C PRO A 15 7.55 -3.35 14.98
N MET A 16 6.89 -3.54 16.13
CA MET A 16 5.86 -2.62 16.62
C MET A 16 6.38 -1.18 16.84
N ILE A 17 7.67 -1.02 17.14
CA ILE A 17 8.35 0.28 17.23
C ILE A 17 8.35 0.97 15.86
N ASP A 18 8.73 0.24 14.81
CA ASP A 18 8.77 0.74 13.44
C ASP A 18 7.38 1.00 12.90
N TYR A 19 6.38 0.17 13.23
CA TYR A 19 4.98 0.42 12.87
C TYR A 19 4.49 1.79 13.36
N LYS A 20 4.72 2.11 14.64
CA LYS A 20 4.35 3.42 15.20
C LYS A 20 5.10 4.56 14.54
N LYS A 21 6.37 4.35 14.22
CA LYS A 21 7.21 5.33 13.53
C LYS A 21 6.70 5.61 12.12
N VAL A 22 6.47 4.58 11.31
CA VAL A 22 5.89 4.69 9.96
C VAL A 22 4.57 5.44 10.01
N ARG A 23 3.66 5.06 10.92
CA ARG A 23 2.33 5.69 11.01
C ARG A 23 2.39 7.16 11.44
N LYS A 24 3.51 7.62 12.03
CA LYS A 24 3.73 9.02 12.44
C LYS A 24 4.50 9.83 11.39
N GLU A 25 5.49 9.23 10.75
CA GLU A 25 6.40 9.89 9.80
C GLU A 25 5.87 9.88 8.37
N LEU A 26 5.31 8.76 7.91
CA LEU A 26 4.88 8.62 6.52
C LEU A 26 3.78 9.60 6.13
N PRO A 27 2.71 9.82 6.93
CA PRO A 27 1.72 10.85 6.60
C PRO A 27 2.34 12.24 6.48
N LYS A 28 3.34 12.57 7.32
CA LYS A 28 4.05 13.85 7.27
C LYS A 28 4.88 13.98 6.00
N LEU A 29 5.59 12.93 5.62
CA LEU A 29 6.39 12.87 4.40
C LEU A 29 5.53 13.07 3.15
N LEU A 30 4.31 12.52 3.16
CA LEU A 30 3.32 12.68 2.09
C LEU A 30 2.63 14.06 2.10
N GLY A 31 2.82 14.87 3.15
CA GLY A 31 2.05 16.10 3.36
C GLY A 31 0.55 15.83 3.53
N LYS A 32 0.16 14.67 4.08
CA LYS A 32 -1.23 14.24 4.26
C LYS A 32 -1.58 14.02 5.72
N THR A 33 -2.88 14.01 6.00
CA THR A 33 -3.38 13.62 7.32
C THR A 33 -3.23 12.12 7.56
N LEU A 34 -3.16 11.71 8.83
CA LEU A 34 -3.21 10.29 9.21
C LEU A 34 -4.44 9.59 8.63
N ARG A 35 -5.60 10.27 8.59
CA ARG A 35 -6.84 9.75 8.02
C ARG A 35 -6.70 9.42 6.54
N THR A 36 -6.03 10.28 5.76
CA THR A 36 -5.77 10.04 4.33
C THR A 36 -4.85 8.84 4.15
N PHE A 37 -3.81 8.72 4.98
CA PHE A 37 -2.90 7.58 4.93
C PHE A 37 -3.60 6.26 5.31
N ASP A 38 -4.44 6.27 6.36
CA ASP A 38 -5.24 5.10 6.74
C ASP A 38 -6.21 4.70 5.62
N ARG A 39 -6.75 5.68 4.87
CA ARG A 39 -7.55 5.43 3.67
C ARG A 39 -6.72 4.72 2.60
N TYR A 40 -5.50 5.18 2.30
CA TYR A 40 -4.59 4.51 1.34
C TYR A 40 -4.35 3.04 1.70
N CYS A 41 -4.18 2.75 2.99
CA CYS A 41 -4.01 1.39 3.51
C CYS A 41 -5.26 0.50 3.40
N SER A 42 -6.43 1.08 3.12
CA SER A 42 -7.73 0.42 3.19
C SER A 42 -8.53 0.48 1.88
N ILE A 43 -7.94 1.00 0.79
CA ILE A 43 -8.59 1.04 -0.53
C ILE A 43 -8.87 -0.38 -1.01
N LYS A 44 -10.13 -0.67 -1.34
CA LYS A 44 -10.54 -1.97 -1.89
C LYS A 44 -10.31 -2.05 -3.40
N LEU A 45 -10.09 -3.25 -3.91
CA LEU A 45 -9.85 -3.51 -5.34
C LEU A 45 -10.96 -3.01 -6.27
N ASP A 46 -12.19 -3.08 -5.78
CA ASP A 46 -13.44 -2.66 -6.41
C ASP A 46 -13.70 -1.14 -6.32
N GLU A 47 -12.97 -0.39 -5.49
CA GLU A 47 -13.11 1.06 -5.44
C GLU A 47 -12.45 1.74 -6.64
N PHE A 48 -13.04 2.81 -7.15
CA PHE A 48 -12.39 3.64 -8.18
C PHE A 48 -11.22 4.47 -7.63
N THR A 49 -11.18 4.69 -6.32
CA THR A 49 -10.12 5.46 -5.67
C THR A 49 -8.77 4.75 -5.84
N ASP A 50 -7.71 5.52 -6.12
CA ASP A 50 -6.33 5.04 -6.15
C ASP A 50 -5.40 5.94 -5.34
N VAL A 51 -4.26 5.40 -4.92
CA VAL A 51 -3.19 6.20 -4.32
C VAL A 51 -2.52 6.98 -5.45
N PRO A 52 -2.33 8.31 -5.31
CA PRO A 52 -1.58 9.09 -6.29
C PRO A 52 -0.20 8.47 -6.55
N ALA A 53 0.26 8.46 -7.81
CA ALA A 53 1.50 7.78 -8.18
C ALA A 53 2.71 8.29 -7.36
N GLN A 54 2.81 9.59 -7.15
CA GLN A 54 3.84 10.22 -6.31
C GLN A 54 3.78 9.74 -4.85
N ASP A 55 2.58 9.72 -4.26
CA ASP A 55 2.39 9.25 -2.89
C ASP A 55 2.77 7.77 -2.76
N LEU A 56 2.38 6.95 -3.75
CA LEU A 56 2.69 5.53 -3.78
C LEU A 56 4.21 5.27 -3.87
N ASP A 57 4.92 6.07 -4.65
CA ASP A 57 6.37 5.98 -4.81
C ASP A 57 7.13 6.36 -3.53
N ILE A 58 6.66 7.40 -2.83
CA ILE A 58 7.17 7.81 -1.52
C ILE A 58 6.98 6.68 -0.49
N ILE A 59 5.78 6.08 -0.44
CA ILE A 59 5.48 4.95 0.45
C ILE A 59 6.39 3.76 0.14
N ALA A 60 6.56 3.45 -1.15
CA ALA A 60 7.39 2.34 -1.61
C ALA A 60 8.86 2.53 -1.19
N THR A 61 9.40 3.72 -1.44
CA THR A 61 10.76 4.12 -1.07
C THR A 61 10.97 4.00 0.43
N TYR A 62 10.05 4.53 1.24
CA TYR A 62 10.18 4.44 2.71
C TYR A 62 10.13 3.00 3.22
N LEU A 63 9.35 2.13 2.57
CA LEU A 63 9.24 0.71 2.91
C LEU A 63 10.30 -0.17 2.23
N ASN A 64 11.31 0.42 1.57
CA ASN A 64 12.35 -0.27 0.82
C ASN A 64 11.79 -1.30 -0.19
N CYS A 65 10.78 -0.91 -0.97
CA CYS A 65 10.21 -1.72 -2.03
C CYS A 65 9.79 -0.86 -3.23
N THR A 66 9.27 -1.48 -4.29
CA THR A 66 8.76 -0.74 -5.45
C THR A 66 7.25 -0.47 -5.34
N ALA A 67 6.77 0.56 -6.04
CA ALA A 67 5.33 0.85 -6.13
C ALA A 67 4.53 -0.35 -6.68
N ASN A 68 5.16 -1.21 -7.50
CA ASN A 68 4.54 -2.42 -8.03
C ASN A 68 4.47 -3.56 -7.00
N ASP A 69 5.41 -3.61 -6.05
CA ASP A 69 5.37 -4.55 -4.93
C ASP A 69 4.22 -4.24 -3.97
N LEU A 70 3.85 -2.95 -3.87
CA LEU A 70 2.71 -2.51 -3.07
C LEU A 70 1.37 -2.93 -3.67
N LYS A 71 1.27 -3.13 -4.99
CA LYS A 71 0.03 -3.54 -5.65
C LYS A 71 -0.26 -5.02 -5.38
N ASN A 72 -1.47 -5.29 -4.90
CA ASN A 72 -2.02 -6.65 -4.73
C ASN A 72 -2.65 -7.21 -6.00
N TYR A 73 -2.54 -6.49 -7.10
CA TYR A 73 -3.01 -6.92 -8.40
C TYR A 73 -1.87 -6.86 -9.42
N PHE A 74 -2.05 -7.63 -10.49
CA PHE A 74 -1.25 -7.51 -11.70
C PHE A 74 -2.18 -7.33 -12.90
N ILE A 75 -1.76 -6.49 -13.83
CA ILE A 75 -2.42 -6.33 -15.12
C ILE A 75 -1.85 -7.40 -16.05
N THR A 76 -2.70 -8.30 -16.52
CA THR A 76 -2.30 -9.28 -17.54
C THR A 76 -2.21 -8.60 -18.92
N LYS A 77 -1.47 -9.20 -19.86
CA LYS A 77 -1.37 -8.71 -21.26
C LYS A 77 -2.74 -8.49 -21.94
N MET A 78 -3.80 -9.10 -21.41
CA MET A 78 -5.19 -8.97 -21.90
C MET A 78 -5.99 -7.84 -21.21
N GLY A 79 -5.35 -6.99 -20.38
CA GLY A 79 -6.03 -5.94 -19.61
C GLY A 79 -6.79 -6.44 -18.37
N ILE A 80 -6.74 -7.73 -18.05
CA ILE A 80 -7.44 -8.31 -16.90
C ILE A 80 -6.62 -8.09 -15.63
N ILE A 81 -7.24 -7.51 -14.61
CA ILE A 81 -6.70 -7.35 -13.25
C ILE A 81 -6.85 -8.69 -12.52
N LYS A 82 -5.73 -9.34 -12.16
CA LYS A 82 -5.72 -10.56 -11.37
C LYS A 82 -5.08 -10.32 -10.01
N HIS A 83 -5.58 -10.99 -8.98
CA HIS A 83 -5.07 -10.86 -7.62
C HIS A 83 -3.75 -11.61 -7.50
N LYS A 84 -2.74 -11.00 -6.87
CA LYS A 84 -1.58 -11.75 -6.40
C LYS A 84 -2.08 -12.67 -5.30
N ILE A 85 -2.18 -13.96 -5.60
CA ILE A 85 -2.54 -14.98 -4.61
C ILE A 85 -1.32 -15.07 -3.69
N THR A 86 -1.37 -14.45 -2.52
CA THR A 86 -0.34 -14.67 -1.49
C THR A 86 -0.59 -16.08 -0.95
N GLN A 87 0.14 -17.06 -1.49
CA GLN A 87 0.14 -18.41 -0.92
C GLN A 87 0.75 -18.31 0.49
N HIS A 88 -0.10 -18.44 1.51
CA HIS A 88 0.34 -18.75 2.86
C HIS A 88 0.69 -20.24 2.88
N HIS A 89 1.97 -20.55 3.06
CA HIS A 89 2.48 -21.89 3.36
C HIS A 89 2.98 -21.91 4.81
#